data_AF-A0A9N8EBD3-F1
#
_entry.id   AF-A0A9N8EBD3-F1
#
_cell.length_a   1.000
_cell.length_b   1.000
_cell.length_c   1.000
_cell.angle_alpha   90.00
_cell.angle_beta   90.00
_cell.angle_gamma   90.00
#
_symmetry.space_group_name_H-M   'P 1'
#
loop_
_entity.id
_entity.type
_entity.pdbx_description
1 polymer ?
#
loop_
_entity_poly.entity_id
_entity_poly.type
_entity_poly.pdbx_seq_one_letter_code
_entity_poly.pdbx_strand_id
1 'polypeptide(L)'
;MIKHQFNTLRPDHLLSSSLLLSLHTPLFHLNMALNALSPMYELMSAGITPGDLDFELDPDSKDTMHEFEVAWKKFMKDHPELVPEGKREKNIRNMQKLAKEVRKTQMEAANELLTQLGFFEKSIGVMEQGFEKELNEARNKQRETHENLQRQRDSIAVAEHLLSQVLPCDNFLSSLERLAEKAKEEDDSAAHEASSADNDKKVKPSLKALYLVDSTIGDSRDVQLRAYGIDHALLNTQVKMLQREAEGYEKLLETQKLIGNFLNGLNSSNSSAASRSVSTKSKQSA
;
A
#
# COMPACT_ATOMS: atom_id res chain seq x y z
N MET A 1 -1.37 -30.59 5.86
CA MET A 1 -2.32 -29.66 6.54
C MET A 1 -1.53 -28.81 7.51
N ILE A 2 -1.17 -27.58 7.13
CA ILE A 2 -0.48 -26.64 8.02
C ILE A 2 -1.38 -25.41 8.12
N LYS A 3 -1.99 -25.23 9.29
CA LYS A 3 -2.80 -24.05 9.65
C LYS A 3 -1.84 -22.97 10.14
N HIS A 4 -1.55 -21.96 9.32
CA HIS A 4 -1.01 -20.70 9.82
C HIS A 4 -2.15 -19.71 10.02
N GLN A 5 -2.47 -19.47 11.29
CA GLN A 5 -3.27 -18.33 11.73
C GLN A 5 -2.44 -17.06 11.52
N PHE A 6 -2.85 -16.22 10.58
CA PHE A 6 -2.42 -14.82 10.57
C PHE A 6 -3.37 -14.03 11.46
N ASN A 7 -2.86 -13.68 12.65
CA ASN A 7 -3.49 -12.72 13.55
C ASN A 7 -3.63 -11.37 12.84
N THR A 8 -4.88 -10.94 12.69
CA THR A 8 -5.29 -9.62 12.25
C THR A 8 -5.11 -8.66 13.43
N LEU A 9 -3.98 -7.94 13.45
CA LEU A 9 -3.82 -6.77 14.33
C LEU A 9 -4.53 -5.59 13.68
N ARG A 10 -5.75 -5.30 14.16
CA ARG A 10 -6.41 -3.99 14.00
C ARG A 10 -5.64 -2.92 14.78
N PRO A 11 -5.33 -1.77 14.18
CA PRO A 11 -5.07 -0.54 14.92
C PRO A 11 -6.21 0.45 14.66
N ASP A 12 -7.39 0.15 15.20
CA ASP A 12 -8.52 1.09 15.17
C ASP A 12 -8.62 1.84 16.50
N HIS A 13 -8.68 3.18 16.43
CA HIS A 13 -9.35 4.08 17.38
C HIS A 13 -8.65 4.65 18.66
N LEU A 14 -7.33 4.90 18.70
CA LEU A 14 -6.76 5.60 19.87
C LEU A 14 -5.98 6.91 19.63
N LEU A 15 -5.79 7.36 18.39
CA LEU A 15 -4.99 8.57 18.12
C LEU A 15 -5.79 9.81 17.66
N SER A 16 -7.08 9.67 17.34
CA SER A 16 -7.91 10.79 16.88
C SER A 16 -8.43 11.67 18.03
N SER A 17 -8.66 11.11 19.22
CA SER A 17 -9.32 11.83 20.33
C SER A 17 -8.36 12.63 21.21
N SER A 18 -7.05 12.37 21.18
CA SER A 18 -6.07 13.08 22.02
C SER A 18 -5.68 14.46 21.46
N LEU A 19 -5.77 14.65 20.14
CA LEU A 19 -5.50 15.95 19.50
C LEU A 19 -6.65 16.95 19.67
N LEU A 20 -7.91 16.48 19.66
CA LEU A 20 -9.07 17.34 19.85
C LEU A 20 -9.20 17.89 21.28
N LEU A 21 -8.77 17.13 22.30
CA LEU A 21 -8.78 17.62 23.68
C LEU A 21 -7.71 18.70 23.95
N SER A 22 -6.65 18.78 23.15
CA SER A 22 -5.58 19.77 23.31
C SER A 22 -5.92 21.16 22.72
N LEU A 23 -6.98 21.27 21.91
CA LEU A 23 -7.38 22.51 21.23
C LEU A 23 -8.42 23.36 21.99
N HIS A 24 -9.03 22.81 23.05
CA HIS A 24 -10.06 23.50 23.84
C HIS A 24 -9.49 24.31 25.02
N THR A 25 -8.30 23.97 25.50
CA THR A 25 -7.59 24.68 26.57
C THR A 25 -7.18 26.12 26.25
N PRO A 26 -6.70 26.50 25.04
CA PRO A 26 -6.27 27.87 24.80
C PRO A 26 -7.42 28.88 24.72
N LEU A 27 -8.60 28.48 24.22
CA LEU A 27 -9.78 29.37 24.14
C LEU A 27 -10.32 29.76 25.52
N PHE A 28 -10.27 28.86 26.50
CA PHE A 28 -10.73 29.13 27.86
C PHE A 28 -9.81 30.09 28.63
N HIS A 29 -8.49 29.99 28.40
CA HIS A 29 -7.50 30.88 29.03
C HIS A 29 -7.57 32.31 28.48
N LEU A 30 -7.96 32.45 27.21
CA LEU A 30 -8.11 33.72 26.51
C LEU A 30 -9.28 34.56 27.07
N ASN A 31 -10.36 33.89 27.48
CA ASN A 31 -11.53 34.54 28.07
C ASN A 31 -11.29 34.98 29.54
N MET A 32 -10.44 34.27 30.29
CA MET A 32 -10.07 34.68 31.65
C MET A 32 -9.17 35.93 31.68
N ALA A 33 -8.28 36.09 30.70
CA ALA A 33 -7.44 37.29 30.58
C ALA A 33 -8.25 38.56 30.26
N LEU A 34 -9.39 38.42 29.59
CA LEU A 34 -10.31 39.52 29.27
C LEU A 34 -10.97 40.11 30.53
N ASN A 35 -11.27 39.30 31.54
CA ASN A 35 -11.88 39.77 32.79
C ASN A 35 -10.89 40.42 33.76
N ALA A 36 -9.58 40.14 33.62
CA ALA A 36 -8.54 40.68 34.50
C ALA A 36 -8.19 42.16 34.23
N LEU A 37 -8.64 42.75 33.11
CA LEU A 37 -8.37 44.14 32.75
C LEU A 37 -9.41 45.15 33.26
N SER A 38 -10.54 44.66 33.79
CA SER A 38 -11.63 45.50 34.32
C SER A 38 -11.24 46.30 35.60
N PRO A 39 -10.48 45.75 36.57
CA PRO A 39 -10.18 46.45 37.83
C PRO A 39 -9.24 47.66 37.70
N MET A 40 -8.45 47.77 36.63
CA MET A 40 -7.51 48.89 36.46
C MET A 40 -8.20 50.20 36.06
N TYR A 41 -9.39 50.14 35.47
CA TYR A 41 -10.14 51.33 35.07
C TYR A 41 -10.70 52.09 36.30
N GLU A 42 -11.16 51.37 37.33
CA GLU A 42 -11.66 51.97 38.56
C GLU A 42 -10.56 52.68 39.36
N LEU A 43 -9.37 52.07 39.48
CA LEU A 43 -8.24 52.64 40.20
C LEU A 43 -7.71 53.94 39.58
N MET A 44 -7.84 54.09 38.26
CA MET A 44 -7.38 55.27 37.51
C MET A 44 -8.39 56.43 37.50
N SER A 45 -9.56 56.28 38.13
CA SER A 45 -10.63 57.29 38.18
C SER A 45 -10.79 58.00 39.54
N ALA A 46 -10.01 57.61 40.55
CA ALA A 46 -10.07 58.22 41.88
C ALA A 46 -9.65 59.71 41.84
N GLY A 47 -10.55 60.59 42.27
CA GLY A 47 -10.31 62.03 42.40
C GLY A 47 -9.44 62.34 43.62
N ILE A 48 -8.55 63.33 43.48
CA ILE A 48 -7.74 63.86 44.59
C ILE A 48 -8.71 64.51 45.59
N THR A 49 -8.63 64.10 46.84
CA THR A 49 -9.51 64.61 47.89
C THR A 49 -8.90 65.82 48.60
N PRO A 50 -9.71 66.78 49.09
CA PRO A 50 -9.20 67.95 49.80
C PRO A 50 -8.36 67.63 51.06
N GLY A 51 -8.43 66.40 51.58
CA GLY A 51 -7.59 65.91 52.67
C GLY A 51 -6.14 65.59 52.28
N ASP A 52 -5.79 65.69 51.00
CA ASP A 52 -4.43 65.46 50.49
C ASP A 52 -3.55 66.73 50.48
N LEU A 53 -4.10 67.88 50.91
CA LEU A 53 -3.40 69.18 50.94
C LEU A 53 -3.22 69.65 52.40
N ASP A 54 -1.99 69.51 52.88
CA ASP A 54 -1.59 69.62 54.30
C ASP A 54 -1.22 71.06 54.71
N PHE A 55 -2.10 72.03 54.45
CA PHE A 55 -1.89 73.43 54.89
C PHE A 55 -3.19 74.12 55.32
N GLU A 56 -3.16 74.80 56.47
CA GLU A 56 -4.25 75.65 56.96
C GLU A 56 -4.32 76.95 56.14
N LEU A 57 -5.39 77.10 55.35
CA LEU A 57 -5.66 78.31 54.56
C LEU A 57 -6.40 79.37 55.39
N ASP A 58 -5.85 80.59 55.37
CA ASP A 58 -6.40 81.82 55.95
C ASP A 58 -7.80 82.14 55.38
N PRO A 59 -8.76 82.73 56.16
CA PRO A 59 -10.15 82.87 55.73
C PRO A 59 -10.36 83.71 54.47
N ASP A 60 -9.60 84.80 54.30
CA ASP A 60 -9.63 85.62 53.07
C ASP A 60 -9.00 84.90 51.87
N SER A 61 -8.15 83.90 52.16
CA SER A 61 -7.59 83.00 51.15
C SER A 61 -8.60 81.94 50.71
N LYS A 62 -9.62 81.62 51.51
CA LYS A 62 -10.66 80.65 51.11
C LYS A 62 -11.60 81.22 50.05
N ASP A 63 -12.02 82.48 50.18
CA ASP A 63 -12.93 83.11 49.22
C ASP A 63 -12.22 83.38 47.89
N THR A 64 -10.97 83.85 47.93
CA THR A 64 -10.14 84.01 46.73
C THR A 64 -9.75 82.67 46.09
N MET A 65 -9.49 81.62 46.88
CA MET A 65 -9.27 80.27 46.36
C MET A 65 -10.56 79.68 45.75
N HIS A 66 -11.72 79.97 46.32
CA HIS A 66 -13.00 79.53 45.76
C HIS A 66 -13.29 80.22 44.43
N GLU A 67 -13.09 81.55 44.34
CA GLU A 67 -13.22 82.29 43.09
C GLU A 67 -12.22 81.83 42.03
N PHE A 68 -10.97 81.55 42.43
CA PHE A 68 -9.97 80.97 41.56
C PHE A 68 -10.38 79.57 41.09
N GLU A 69 -10.86 78.69 41.97
CA GLU A 69 -11.34 77.36 41.59
C GLU A 69 -12.53 77.43 40.63
N VAL A 70 -13.47 78.35 40.85
CA VAL A 70 -14.64 78.54 39.99
C VAL A 70 -14.21 79.07 38.63
N ALA A 71 -13.33 80.06 38.59
CA ALA A 71 -12.77 80.61 37.35
C ALA A 71 -11.93 79.58 36.60
N TRP A 72 -11.14 78.77 37.31
CA TRP A 72 -10.33 77.70 36.77
C TRP A 72 -11.19 76.57 36.21
N LYS A 73 -12.23 76.13 36.94
CA LYS A 73 -13.20 75.13 36.45
C LYS A 73 -13.93 75.64 35.21
N LYS A 74 -14.29 76.92 35.16
CA LYS A 74 -14.91 77.55 33.99
C LYS A 74 -13.93 77.60 32.80
N PHE A 75 -12.67 77.98 33.02
CA PHE A 75 -11.62 77.98 32.01
C PHE A 75 -11.36 76.58 31.43
N MET A 76 -11.25 75.55 32.28
CA MET A 76 -11.05 74.16 31.86
C MET A 76 -12.23 73.60 31.07
N LYS A 77 -13.45 74.13 31.30
CA LYS A 77 -14.67 73.75 30.59
C LYS A 77 -14.82 74.47 29.25
N ASP A 78 -14.52 75.76 29.21
CA ASP A 78 -14.69 76.61 28.02
C ASP A 78 -13.51 76.44 27.03
N HIS A 79 -12.35 76.00 27.51
CA HIS A 79 -11.14 75.78 26.72
C HIS A 79 -10.46 74.43 27.02
N PRO A 80 -11.12 73.29 26.73
CA PRO A 80 -10.58 71.96 27.03
C PRO A 80 -9.29 71.65 26.27
N GLU A 81 -9.06 72.29 25.12
CA GLU A 81 -7.84 72.15 24.32
C GLU A 81 -6.61 72.91 24.88
N LEU A 82 -6.80 73.90 25.76
CA LEU A 82 -5.69 74.69 26.33
C LEU A 82 -5.13 74.09 27.63
N VAL A 83 -5.77 73.03 28.13
CA VAL A 83 -5.32 72.30 29.31
C VAL A 83 -4.15 71.41 28.92
N PRO A 84 -2.92 71.64 29.44
CA PRO A 84 -1.81 70.76 29.14
C PRO A 84 -2.11 69.37 29.70
N GLU A 85 -2.08 68.36 28.85
CA GLU A 85 -2.16 66.98 29.30
C GLU A 85 -1.03 66.68 30.29
N GLY A 86 -1.40 66.23 31.48
CA GLY A 86 -0.45 65.70 32.43
C GLY A 86 0.24 64.45 31.89
N LYS A 87 1.37 64.09 32.49
CA LYS A 87 2.11 62.86 32.17
C LYS A 87 1.23 61.61 32.30
N ARG A 88 0.24 61.64 33.20
CA ARG A 88 -0.72 60.55 33.45
C ARG A 88 -1.64 60.33 32.26
N GLU A 89 -2.27 61.38 31.73
CA GLU A 89 -3.21 61.33 30.62
C GLU A 89 -2.52 60.84 29.35
N LYS A 90 -1.30 61.32 29.09
CA LYS A 90 -0.46 60.85 27.98
C LYS A 90 -0.13 59.35 28.11
N ASN A 91 0.20 58.88 29.32
CA ASN A 91 0.45 57.46 29.57
C ASN A 91 -0.82 56.60 29.39
N ILE A 92 -1.98 57.07 29.83
CA ILE A 92 -3.26 56.37 29.64
C ILE A 92 -3.56 56.20 28.14
N ARG A 93 -3.36 57.25 27.33
CA ARG A 93 -3.54 57.15 25.87
C ARG A 93 -2.55 56.17 25.23
N ASN A 94 -1.29 56.19 25.65
CA ASN A 94 -0.28 55.24 25.17
C ASN A 94 -0.67 53.81 25.50
N MET A 95 -1.11 53.54 26.73
CA MET A 95 -1.59 52.22 27.14
C MET A 95 -2.83 51.77 26.36
N GLN A 96 -3.79 52.68 26.12
CA GLN A 96 -4.97 52.37 25.31
C GLN A 96 -4.60 52.04 23.86
N LYS A 97 -3.62 52.76 23.29
CA LYS A 97 -3.10 52.46 21.95
C LYS A 97 -2.43 51.09 21.91
N LEU A 98 -1.57 50.80 22.88
CA LEU A 98 -0.91 49.50 23.01
C LEU A 98 -1.93 48.36 23.17
N ALA A 99 -2.96 48.56 23.99
CA ALA A 99 -4.03 47.57 24.17
C ALA A 99 -4.82 47.31 22.88
N LYS A 100 -5.04 48.35 22.05
CA LYS A 100 -5.67 48.19 20.73
C LYS A 100 -4.76 47.43 19.76
N GLU A 101 -3.47 47.73 19.75
CA GLU A 101 -2.48 47.02 18.92
C GLU A 101 -2.38 45.54 19.32
N VAL A 102 -2.32 45.24 20.62
CA VAL A 102 -2.32 43.85 21.13
C VAL A 102 -3.59 43.10 20.73
N ARG A 103 -4.76 43.73 20.83
CA ARG A 103 -6.01 43.08 20.36
C ARG A 103 -5.99 42.80 18.85
N LYS A 104 -5.44 43.72 18.06
CA LYS A 104 -5.32 43.54 16.61
C LYS A 104 -4.38 42.38 16.27
N THR A 105 -3.18 42.34 16.84
CA THR A 105 -2.22 41.26 16.59
C THR A 105 -2.74 39.91 17.06
N GLN A 106 -3.49 39.88 18.16
CA GLN A 106 -4.16 38.68 18.64
C GLN A 106 -5.22 38.17 17.65
N MET A 107 -6.02 39.07 17.06
CA MET A 107 -7.02 38.72 16.06
C MET A 107 -6.36 38.19 14.77
N GLU A 108 -5.26 38.81 14.35
CA GLU A 108 -4.46 38.37 13.19
C GLU A 108 -3.88 36.97 13.44
N ALA A 109 -3.30 36.73 14.62
CA ALA A 109 -2.79 35.41 15.00
C ALA A 109 -3.90 34.35 15.05
N ALA A 110 -5.08 34.69 15.56
CA ALA A 110 -6.23 33.78 15.58
C ALA A 110 -6.70 33.40 14.16
N ASN A 111 -6.74 34.37 13.24
CA ASN A 111 -7.11 34.13 11.85
C ASN A 111 -6.08 33.27 11.12
N GLU A 112 -4.79 33.50 11.36
CA GLU A 112 -3.72 32.67 10.82
C GLU A 112 -3.83 31.23 11.31
N LEU A 113 -4.06 31.02 12.61
CA LEU A 113 -4.27 29.68 13.18
C LEU A 113 -5.49 28.96 12.57
N LEU A 114 -6.60 29.67 12.36
CA LEU A 114 -7.77 29.10 11.67
C LEU A 114 -7.46 28.71 10.23
N THR A 115 -6.67 29.52 9.53
CA THR A 115 -6.24 29.24 8.16
C THR A 115 -5.35 28.00 8.11
N GLN A 116 -4.41 27.88 9.06
CA GLN A 116 -3.55 26.70 9.18
C GLN A 116 -4.36 25.44 9.53
N LEU A 117 -5.34 25.55 10.42
CA LEU A 117 -6.24 24.44 10.75
C LEU A 117 -6.99 23.95 9.51
N GLY A 118 -7.58 24.87 8.72
CA GLY A 118 -8.24 24.51 7.46
C GLY A 118 -7.31 23.90 6.43
N PHE A 119 -6.04 24.34 6.38
CA PHE A 119 -5.01 23.70 5.54
C PHE A 119 -4.75 22.25 5.98
N PHE A 120 -4.59 22.00 7.28
CA PHE A 120 -4.33 20.65 7.79
C PHE A 120 -5.52 19.71 7.56
N GLU A 121 -6.75 20.16 7.82
CA GLU A 121 -7.96 19.36 7.57
C GLU A 121 -8.05 18.94 6.09
N LYS A 122 -7.83 19.89 5.18
CA LYS A 122 -7.82 19.60 3.74
C LYS A 122 -6.67 18.66 3.34
N SER A 123 -5.49 18.86 3.90
CA SER A 123 -4.31 18.02 3.63
C SER A 123 -4.54 16.59 4.11
N ILE A 124 -5.18 16.40 5.28
CA ILE A 124 -5.52 15.07 5.80
C ILE A 124 -6.48 14.37 4.85
N GLY A 125 -7.56 15.03 4.43
CA GLY A 125 -8.53 14.42 3.50
C GLY A 125 -7.91 14.01 2.16
N VAL A 126 -6.98 14.80 1.62
CA VAL A 126 -6.24 14.43 0.39
C VAL A 126 -5.33 13.22 0.63
N MET A 127 -4.63 13.16 1.77
CA MET A 127 -3.79 12.02 2.10
C MET A 127 -4.60 10.74 2.31
N GLU A 128 -5.71 10.80 3.03
CA GLU A 128 -6.59 9.66 3.27
C GLU A 128 -7.15 9.09 1.96
N GLN A 129 -7.62 9.96 1.05
CA GLN A 129 -8.07 9.54 -0.28
C GLN A 129 -6.94 8.93 -1.11
N GLY A 130 -5.73 9.49 -1.02
CA GLY A 130 -4.54 8.94 -1.66
C GLY A 130 -4.22 7.53 -1.16
N PHE A 131 -4.18 7.35 0.16
CA PHE A 131 -3.93 6.06 0.80
C PHE A 131 -4.99 5.03 0.44
N GLU A 132 -6.27 5.38 0.46
CA GLU A 132 -7.34 4.44 0.13
C GLU A 132 -7.28 4.01 -1.34
N LYS A 133 -6.93 4.93 -2.24
CA LYS A 133 -6.70 4.60 -3.65
C LYS A 133 -5.50 3.66 -3.82
N GLU A 134 -4.36 3.98 -3.21
CA GLU A 134 -3.16 3.12 -3.28
C GLU A 134 -3.41 1.73 -2.69
N LEU A 135 -4.16 1.65 -1.59
CA LEU A 135 -4.53 0.38 -0.96
C LEU A 135 -5.42 -0.46 -1.87
N ASN A 136 -6.40 0.15 -2.54
CA ASN A 136 -7.26 -0.53 -3.50
C ASN A 136 -6.48 -1.00 -4.74
N GLU A 137 -5.56 -0.18 -5.27
CA GLU A 137 -4.68 -0.55 -6.38
C GLU A 137 -3.76 -1.72 -6.00
N ALA A 138 -3.13 -1.66 -4.82
CA ALA A 138 -2.28 -2.73 -4.31
C ALA A 138 -3.07 -4.04 -4.12
N ARG A 139 -4.29 -3.96 -3.57
CA ARG A 139 -5.16 -5.12 -3.38
C ARG A 139 -5.59 -5.75 -4.71
N ASN A 140 -5.92 -4.93 -5.71
CA ASN A 140 -6.26 -5.41 -7.05
C ASN A 140 -5.07 -6.10 -7.71
N LYS A 141 -3.88 -5.49 -7.66
CA LYS A 141 -2.64 -6.08 -8.19
C LYS A 141 -2.28 -7.40 -7.48
N GLN A 142 -2.47 -7.46 -6.16
CA GLN A 142 -2.28 -8.69 -5.39
C GLN A 142 -3.24 -9.80 -5.84
N ARG A 143 -4.52 -9.47 -6.05
CA ARG A 143 -5.52 -10.43 -6.53
C ARG A 143 -5.18 -10.97 -7.91
N GLU A 144 -4.85 -10.09 -8.85
CA GLU A 144 -4.45 -10.48 -10.21
C GLU A 144 -3.21 -11.39 -10.19
N THR A 145 -2.22 -11.05 -9.36
CA THR A 145 -1.02 -11.88 -9.19
C THR A 145 -1.38 -13.26 -8.63
N HIS A 146 -2.25 -13.32 -7.62
CA HIS A 146 -2.70 -14.59 -7.04
C HIS A 146 -3.45 -15.45 -8.06
N GLU A 147 -4.38 -14.86 -8.83
CA GLU A 147 -5.10 -15.58 -9.88
C GLU A 147 -4.15 -16.13 -10.96
N ASN A 148 -3.15 -15.36 -11.36
CA ASN A 148 -2.15 -15.81 -12.33
C ASN A 148 -1.30 -16.97 -11.79
N LEU A 149 -0.83 -16.87 -10.55
CA LEU A 149 -0.09 -17.96 -9.89
C LEU A 149 -0.95 -19.22 -9.74
N GLN A 150 -2.24 -19.07 -9.45
CA GLN A 150 -3.15 -20.22 -9.36
C GLN A 150 -3.29 -20.92 -10.72
N ARG A 151 -3.47 -20.16 -11.82
CA ARG A 151 -3.50 -20.74 -13.18
C ARG A 151 -2.21 -21.48 -13.53
N GLN A 152 -1.06 -20.93 -13.14
CA GLN A 152 0.24 -21.59 -13.35
C GLN A 152 0.33 -22.91 -12.58
N ARG A 153 -0.11 -22.91 -11.31
CA ARG A 153 -0.15 -24.13 -10.49
C ARG A 153 -1.05 -25.20 -11.10
N ASP A 154 -2.23 -24.82 -11.59
CA ASP A 154 -3.17 -25.76 -12.22
C ASP A 154 -2.59 -26.33 -13.51
N SER A 155 -1.91 -25.50 -14.32
CA SER A 155 -1.21 -25.96 -15.53
C SER A 155 -0.08 -26.95 -15.24
N ILE A 156 0.69 -26.74 -14.15
CA ILE A 156 1.72 -27.69 -13.71
C ILE A 156 1.08 -29.01 -13.29
N ALA A 157 -0.02 -28.97 -12.52
CA ALA A 157 -0.72 -30.18 -12.10
C ALA A 157 -1.25 -31.00 -13.30
N VAL A 158 -1.71 -30.33 -14.36
CA VAL A 158 -2.10 -31.01 -15.62
C VAL A 158 -0.90 -31.68 -16.28
N ALA A 159 0.25 -31.00 -16.38
CA ALA A 159 1.46 -31.57 -16.95
C ALA A 159 1.98 -32.78 -16.14
N GLU A 160 1.98 -32.69 -14.81
CA GLU A 160 2.35 -33.80 -13.91
C GLU A 160 1.41 -35.00 -14.08
N HIS A 161 0.10 -34.75 -14.22
CA HIS A 161 -0.87 -35.80 -14.48
C HIS A 161 -0.64 -36.47 -15.84
N LEU A 162 -0.39 -35.71 -16.92
CA LEU A 162 -0.05 -36.28 -18.22
C LEU A 162 1.22 -37.14 -18.16
N LEU A 163 2.26 -36.67 -17.45
CA LEU A 163 3.47 -37.45 -17.23
C LEU A 163 3.20 -38.75 -16.47
N SER A 164 2.34 -38.72 -15.45
CA SER A 164 1.95 -39.92 -14.69
C SER A 164 1.24 -40.97 -15.53
N GLN A 165 0.60 -40.57 -16.64
CA GLN A 165 -0.05 -41.48 -17.59
C GLN A 165 0.92 -42.05 -18.62
N VAL A 166 1.99 -41.32 -18.94
CA VAL A 166 3.01 -41.72 -19.93
C VAL A 166 4.01 -42.71 -19.32
N LEU A 167 4.51 -42.42 -18.10
CA LEU A 167 5.57 -43.21 -17.46
C LEU A 167 5.31 -44.72 -17.37
N PRO A 168 4.11 -45.21 -16.99
CA PRO A 168 3.83 -46.65 -16.95
C PRO A 168 3.89 -47.30 -18.33
N CYS A 169 3.41 -46.61 -19.37
CA CYS A 169 3.44 -47.10 -20.75
C CYS A 169 4.87 -47.18 -21.27
N ASP A 170 5.68 -46.17 -21.00
CA ASP A 170 7.09 -46.14 -21.40
C ASP A 170 7.91 -47.27 -20.73
N ASN A 171 7.71 -47.45 -19.41
CA ASN A 171 8.31 -48.57 -18.66
C ASN A 171 7.86 -49.94 -19.18
N PHE A 172 6.60 -50.08 -19.58
CA PHE A 172 6.08 -51.32 -20.15
C PHE A 172 6.72 -51.61 -21.51
N LEU A 173 6.76 -50.62 -22.42
CA LEU A 173 7.30 -50.78 -23.77
C LEU A 173 8.80 -51.08 -23.77
N SER A 174 9.56 -50.40 -22.91
CA SER A 174 10.99 -50.65 -22.72
C SER A 174 11.27 -52.02 -22.10
N SER A 175 10.46 -52.44 -21.12
CA SER A 175 10.56 -53.79 -20.54
C SER A 175 10.24 -54.88 -21.56
N LEU A 176 9.21 -54.65 -22.39
CA LEU A 176 8.80 -55.56 -23.46
C LEU A 176 9.90 -55.70 -24.52
N GLU A 177 10.54 -54.60 -24.90
CA GLU A 177 11.68 -54.60 -25.83
C GLU A 177 12.82 -55.47 -25.32
N ARG A 178 13.24 -55.23 -24.07
CA ARG A 178 14.30 -56.00 -23.44
C ARG A 178 13.97 -57.50 -23.31
N LEU A 179 12.71 -57.83 -22.97
CA LEU A 179 12.26 -59.21 -22.83
C LEU A 179 12.19 -59.93 -24.19
N ALA A 180 11.71 -59.25 -25.23
CA ALA A 180 11.66 -59.79 -26.58
C ALA A 180 13.07 -60.04 -27.14
N GLU A 181 14.00 -59.10 -26.94
CA GLU A 181 15.40 -59.25 -27.32
C GLU A 181 16.07 -60.43 -26.60
N LYS A 182 15.87 -60.54 -25.28
CA LYS A 182 16.41 -61.65 -24.49
C LYS A 182 15.83 -63.00 -24.91
N ALA A 183 14.53 -63.07 -25.20
CA ALA A 183 13.90 -64.30 -25.68
C ALA A 183 14.46 -64.76 -27.03
N LYS A 184 14.85 -63.82 -27.89
CA LYS A 184 15.51 -64.14 -29.17
C LYS A 184 16.93 -64.69 -28.98
N GLU A 185 17.66 -64.20 -27.99
CA GLU A 185 19.01 -64.70 -27.66
C GLU A 185 18.98 -66.10 -27.03
N GLU A 186 17.92 -66.42 -26.27
CA GLU A 186 17.73 -67.75 -25.67
C GLU A 186 17.15 -68.78 -26.66
N ASP A 187 16.44 -68.34 -27.68
CA ASP A 187 15.83 -69.17 -28.73
C ASP A 187 16.69 -69.24 -30.01
N ASP A 188 17.95 -69.64 -29.85
CA ASP A 188 18.90 -69.90 -30.95
C ASP A 188 18.47 -71.10 -31.85
N SER A 189 17.30 -71.70 -31.59
CA SER A 189 16.67 -72.71 -32.45
C SER A 189 15.63 -72.13 -33.44
N ALA A 190 15.23 -70.86 -33.29
CA ALA A 190 14.29 -70.20 -34.21
C ALA A 190 14.99 -69.48 -35.39
N ALA A 191 16.31 -69.60 -35.52
CA ALA A 191 17.10 -69.03 -36.62
C ALA A 191 16.96 -69.80 -37.96
N HIS A 192 16.21 -70.90 -38.01
CA HIS A 192 16.22 -71.80 -39.18
C HIS A 192 15.12 -71.63 -40.23
N GLU A 193 14.19 -70.69 -40.10
CA GLU A 193 13.21 -70.41 -41.19
C GLU A 193 13.46 -69.08 -41.93
N ALA A 194 14.69 -68.57 -41.90
CA ALA A 194 15.10 -67.38 -42.66
C ALA A 194 16.06 -67.70 -43.81
N SER A 195 15.80 -68.76 -44.58
CA SER A 195 16.39 -68.90 -45.92
C SER A 195 15.39 -69.39 -46.96
N SER A 196 14.32 -68.62 -47.16
CA SER A 196 13.67 -68.59 -48.47
C SER A 196 13.98 -67.24 -49.10
N ALA A 197 15.01 -67.26 -49.94
CA ALA A 197 15.31 -66.20 -50.86
C ALA A 197 14.18 -66.13 -51.89
N ASP A 198 13.16 -65.31 -51.62
CA ASP A 198 12.32 -64.79 -52.68
C ASP A 198 11.85 -63.37 -52.35
N ASN A 199 12.00 -62.49 -53.34
CA ASN A 199 11.91 -61.04 -53.24
C ASN A 199 10.46 -60.55 -53.18
N ASP A 200 9.80 -60.72 -52.04
CA ASP A 200 8.58 -59.98 -51.73
C ASP A 200 8.84 -59.10 -50.50
N LYS A 201 8.75 -57.77 -50.67
CA LYS A 201 8.86 -56.78 -49.58
C LYS A 201 7.67 -56.86 -48.63
N LYS A 202 7.43 -58.01 -48.01
CA LYS A 202 6.44 -58.18 -46.95
C LYS A 202 7.08 -57.74 -45.65
N VAL A 203 6.56 -56.65 -45.08
CA VAL A 203 6.94 -56.13 -43.77
C VAL A 203 6.67 -57.24 -42.76
N LYS A 204 7.69 -57.80 -42.11
CA LYS A 204 7.53 -58.86 -41.08
C LYS A 204 6.99 -58.26 -39.78
N PRO A 205 6.22 -59.03 -38.97
CA PRO A 205 5.80 -58.55 -37.65
C PRO A 205 7.03 -58.37 -36.74
N SER A 206 6.92 -57.45 -35.78
CA SER A 206 8.02 -57.16 -34.86
C SER A 206 8.26 -58.30 -33.90
N LEU A 207 9.50 -58.37 -33.40
CA LEU A 207 9.91 -59.32 -32.37
C LEU A 207 9.06 -59.18 -31.10
N LYS A 208 8.67 -57.95 -30.74
CA LYS A 208 7.86 -57.66 -29.55
C LYS A 208 6.45 -58.24 -29.71
N ALA A 209 5.86 -58.10 -30.89
CA ALA A 209 4.56 -58.69 -31.16
C ALA A 209 4.62 -60.21 -31.22
N LEU A 210 5.65 -60.79 -31.85
CA LEU A 210 5.86 -62.24 -31.87
C LEU A 210 6.05 -62.82 -30.47
N TYR A 211 6.76 -62.11 -29.59
CA TYR A 211 6.93 -62.49 -28.17
C TYR A 211 5.61 -62.49 -27.38
N LEU A 212 4.67 -61.60 -27.75
CA LEU A 212 3.37 -61.48 -27.07
C LEU A 212 2.28 -62.40 -27.66
N VAL A 213 2.47 -62.92 -28.86
CA VAL A 213 1.52 -63.85 -29.46
C VAL A 213 1.64 -65.21 -28.79
N ASP A 214 0.50 -65.79 -28.44
CA ASP A 214 0.44 -67.21 -28.11
C ASP A 214 0.66 -68.05 -29.37
N SER A 215 1.86 -68.62 -29.48
CA SER A 215 2.31 -69.49 -30.58
C SER A 215 1.62 -70.86 -30.58
N THR A 216 0.88 -71.22 -29.52
CA THR A 216 0.23 -72.53 -29.40
C THR A 216 -1.16 -72.59 -30.05
N ILE A 217 -1.70 -71.46 -30.49
CA ILE A 217 -3.07 -71.35 -31.01
C ILE A 217 -3.06 -71.06 -32.53
N GLY A 218 -3.52 -71.99 -33.35
CA GLY A 218 -3.65 -71.81 -34.80
C GLY A 218 -2.37 -72.09 -35.60
N ASP A 219 -2.43 -71.87 -36.92
CA ASP A 219 -1.29 -72.12 -37.80
C ASP A 219 -0.31 -70.92 -37.85
N SER A 220 0.84 -71.10 -38.52
CA SER A 220 1.88 -70.06 -38.63
C SER A 220 1.35 -68.74 -39.23
N ARG A 221 0.36 -68.82 -40.12
CA ARG A 221 -0.24 -67.63 -40.75
C ARG A 221 -1.16 -66.89 -39.78
N ASP A 222 -1.92 -67.62 -38.98
CA ASP A 222 -2.77 -67.07 -37.93
C ASP A 222 -1.95 -66.40 -36.82
N VAL A 223 -0.83 -67.02 -36.43
CA VAL A 223 0.15 -66.45 -35.49
C VAL A 223 0.70 -65.12 -36.02
N GLN A 224 1.10 -65.08 -37.30
CA GLN A 224 1.60 -63.85 -37.93
C GLN A 224 0.52 -62.75 -38.01
N LEU A 225 -0.71 -63.08 -38.41
CA LEU A 225 -1.82 -62.12 -38.49
C LEU A 225 -2.13 -61.49 -37.12
N ARG A 226 -2.12 -62.30 -36.04
CA ARG A 226 -2.28 -61.77 -34.68
C ARG A 226 -1.08 -60.94 -34.24
N ALA A 227 0.14 -61.31 -34.64
CA ALA A 227 1.34 -60.50 -34.38
C ALA A 227 1.22 -59.12 -35.04
N TYR A 228 0.77 -59.02 -36.29
CA TYR A 228 0.49 -57.72 -36.92
C TYR A 228 -0.60 -56.92 -36.20
N GLY A 229 -1.63 -57.58 -35.68
CA GLY A 229 -2.67 -56.94 -34.86
C GLY A 229 -2.11 -56.35 -33.57
N ILE A 230 -1.20 -57.08 -32.91
CA ILE A 230 -0.49 -56.62 -31.70
C ILE A 230 0.46 -55.48 -32.04
N ASP A 231 1.22 -55.56 -33.12
CA ASP A 231 2.07 -54.46 -33.60
C ASP A 231 1.27 -53.19 -33.82
N HIS A 232 0.13 -53.28 -34.50
CA HIS A 232 -0.75 -52.14 -34.71
C HIS A 232 -1.24 -51.55 -33.38
N ALA A 233 -1.58 -52.38 -32.40
CA ALA A 233 -1.99 -51.93 -31.07
C ALA A 233 -0.83 -51.27 -30.28
N LEU A 234 0.38 -51.83 -30.35
CA LEU A 234 1.59 -51.29 -29.73
C LEU A 234 1.95 -49.92 -30.33
N LEU A 235 1.95 -49.82 -31.67
CA LEU A 235 2.20 -48.56 -32.38
C LEU A 235 1.16 -47.50 -32.05
N ASN A 236 -0.13 -47.86 -32.02
CA ASN A 236 -1.20 -46.92 -31.65
C ASN A 236 -1.04 -46.45 -30.19
N THR A 237 -0.60 -47.33 -29.29
CA THR A 237 -0.33 -46.98 -27.90
C THR A 237 0.87 -46.04 -27.79
N GLN A 238 1.95 -46.29 -28.53
CA GLN A 238 3.11 -45.40 -28.63
C GLN A 238 2.73 -44.02 -29.17
N VAL A 239 1.91 -43.96 -30.23
CA VAL A 239 1.43 -42.68 -30.78
C VAL A 239 0.64 -41.90 -29.74
N LYS A 240 -0.30 -42.54 -29.03
CA LYS A 240 -1.09 -41.87 -27.98
C LYS A 240 -0.24 -41.42 -26.79
N MET A 241 0.77 -42.21 -26.44
CA MET A 241 1.73 -41.86 -25.39
C MET A 241 2.55 -40.63 -25.80
N LEU A 242 3.13 -40.62 -27.00
CA LEU A 242 3.91 -39.49 -27.54
C LEU A 242 3.05 -38.23 -27.68
N GLN A 243 1.77 -38.36 -28.05
CA GLN A 243 0.84 -37.24 -28.07
C GLN A 243 0.66 -36.62 -26.67
N ARG A 244 0.43 -37.45 -25.64
CA ARG A 244 0.30 -36.97 -24.25
C ARG A 244 1.60 -36.38 -23.71
N GLU A 245 2.73 -36.94 -24.11
CA GLU A 245 4.05 -36.42 -23.74
C GLU A 245 4.30 -35.04 -24.37
N ALA A 246 3.98 -34.89 -25.66
CA ALA A 246 4.06 -33.60 -26.37
C ALA A 246 3.13 -32.54 -25.75
N GLU A 247 1.88 -32.91 -25.43
CA GLU A 247 0.94 -32.05 -24.70
C GLU A 247 1.49 -31.63 -23.33
N GLY A 248 2.12 -32.57 -22.61
CA GLY A 248 2.77 -32.31 -21.32
C GLY A 248 3.92 -31.30 -21.45
N TYR A 249 4.79 -31.46 -22.44
CA TYR A 249 5.88 -30.52 -22.70
C TYR A 249 5.39 -29.14 -23.12
N GLU A 250 4.34 -29.06 -23.94
CA GLU A 250 3.73 -27.78 -24.32
C GLU A 250 3.23 -27.02 -23.08
N LYS A 251 2.50 -27.69 -22.20
CA LYS A 251 2.02 -27.11 -20.93
C LYS A 251 3.18 -26.69 -20.02
N LEU A 252 4.24 -27.49 -19.95
CA LEU A 252 5.42 -27.14 -19.17
C LEU A 252 6.12 -25.90 -19.75
N LEU A 253 6.27 -25.81 -21.07
CA LEU A 253 6.92 -24.68 -21.73
C LEU A 253 6.09 -23.39 -21.61
N GLU A 254 4.77 -23.49 -21.70
CA GLU A 254 3.85 -22.37 -21.40
C GLU A 254 4.05 -21.86 -19.97
N THR A 255 4.14 -22.76 -18.97
CA THR A 255 4.38 -22.35 -17.57
C THR A 255 5.75 -21.72 -17.37
N GLN A 256 6.81 -22.25 -17.99
CA GLN A 256 8.14 -21.67 -17.93
C GLN A 256 8.18 -20.27 -18.54
N LYS A 257 7.49 -20.06 -19.67
CA LYS A 257 7.37 -18.74 -20.30
C LYS A 257 6.64 -17.75 -19.39
N LEU A 258 5.57 -18.18 -18.72
CA LEU A 258 4.83 -17.36 -17.76
C LEU A 258 5.68 -17.01 -16.54
N ILE A 259 6.42 -17.96 -15.98
CA ILE A 259 7.36 -17.74 -14.87
C ILE A 259 8.47 -16.77 -15.29
N GLY A 260 9.04 -16.94 -16.48
CA GLY A 260 10.05 -16.04 -17.02
C GLY A 260 9.53 -14.60 -17.15
N ASN A 261 8.31 -14.41 -17.65
CA ASN A 261 7.67 -13.11 -17.73
C ASN A 261 7.42 -12.50 -16.33
N PHE A 262 7.02 -13.30 -15.35
CA PHE A 262 6.81 -12.86 -13.98
C PHE A 262 8.12 -12.36 -13.33
N LEU A 263 9.20 -13.13 -13.44
CA LEU A 263 10.51 -12.76 -12.90
C LEU A 263 11.09 -11.50 -13.59
N ASN A 264 10.94 -11.39 -14.90
CA ASN A 264 11.37 -10.21 -15.66
C ASN A 264 10.53 -8.97 -15.32
N GLY A 265 9.23 -9.14 -15.08
CA GLY A 265 8.34 -8.07 -14.60
C GLY A 265 8.70 -7.58 -13.19
N LEU A 266 9.14 -8.47 -12.30
CA LEU A 266 9.64 -8.10 -10.97
C LEU A 266 10.95 -7.29 -11.05
N ASN A 267 11.87 -7.67 -11.94
CA ASN A 267 13.14 -6.96 -12.13
C ASN A 267 12.98 -5.57 -12.77
N SER A 268 12.00 -5.38 -13.65
CA SER A 268 11.70 -4.07 -14.25
C SER A 268 10.96 -3.13 -13.27
N SER A 269 10.11 -3.67 -12.40
CA SER A 269 9.42 -2.88 -11.37
C SER A 269 10.31 -2.51 -10.18
N ASN A 270 11.27 -3.36 -9.81
CA ASN A 270 12.28 -3.02 -8.79
C ASN A 270 13.34 -2.02 -9.28
N SER A 271 13.74 -2.08 -10.55
CA SER A 271 14.70 -1.11 -11.13
C SER A 271 14.07 0.28 -11.33
N SER A 272 12.76 0.36 -11.62
CA SER A 272 12.03 1.63 -11.69
C SER A 272 11.71 2.22 -10.31
N ALA A 273 11.47 1.41 -9.28
CA ALA A 273 11.32 1.87 -7.90
C ALA A 273 12.64 2.40 -7.31
N ALA A 274 13.77 1.71 -7.54
CA ALA A 274 15.10 2.15 -7.10
C ALA A 274 15.57 3.44 -7.80
N SER A 275 15.12 3.68 -9.04
CA SER A 275 15.46 4.91 -9.78
C SER A 275 14.68 6.14 -9.27
N ARG A 276 13.51 5.96 -8.65
CA ARG A 276 12.73 7.05 -8.04
C ARG A 276 13.26 7.48 -6.67
N SER A 277 13.90 6.60 -5.90
CA SER A 277 14.42 6.93 -4.57
C SER A 277 15.74 7.73 -4.58
N VAL A 278 16.37 7.95 -5.73
CA VAL A 278 17.65 8.68 -5.85
C VAL A 278 17.48 10.14 -6.33
N SER A 279 16.26 10.59 -6.65
CA SER A 279 16.02 11.90 -7.31
C SER A 279 15.47 13.03 -6.41
N THR A 280 15.70 13.01 -5.09
CA THR A 280 15.29 14.13 -4.21
C THR A 280 16.43 14.84 -3.47
N LYS A 281 17.69 14.62 -3.83
CA LYS A 281 18.84 15.30 -3.20
C LYS A 281 19.78 15.96 -4.22
N SER A 282 19.30 17.01 -4.90
CA SER A 282 20.18 17.99 -5.56
C SER A 282 19.35 19.19 -6.04
N LYS A 283 19.17 20.18 -5.16
CA LYS A 283 18.93 21.60 -5.49
C LYS A 283 18.90 22.41 -4.20
N GLN A 284 20.06 22.58 -3.58
CA GLN A 284 20.36 23.65 -2.64
C GLN A 284 21.88 23.86 -2.67
N SER A 285 22.34 24.66 -3.63
CA SER A 285 23.51 25.55 -3.52
C SER A 285 23.78 26.18 -4.89
N ALA A 286 23.34 27.43 -5.04
CA ALA A 286 23.97 28.54 -5.75
C ALA A 286 22.99 29.70 -5.77
#